data_AF-A0A1A9GN22-F1
#
_entry.id   AF-A0A1A9GN22-F1
#
_cell.length_a   1.000
_cell.length_b   1.000
_cell.length_c   1.000
_cell.angle_alpha   90.00
_cell.angle_beta   90.00
_cell.angle_gamma   90.00
#
_symmetry.space_group_name_H-M   'P 1'
#
loop_
_entity.id
_entity.type
_entity.pdbx_description
1 polymer ?
#
loop_
_entity_poly.entity_id
_entity_poly.type
_entity_poly.pdbx_seq_one_letter_code
_entity_poly.pdbx_strand_id
1 'polypeptide(L)'
;MTDRAASRTVLMVGTRKGLWIGTADDQREEWSFTGPHFDMQEVYSCLVDPRSSDQDGRPRLVAGASSSWFGTQVHTSDDLGTGWRAGAQPLAFPEDVDASVERIWQLSAGSEAGVLWAGTEPGAVFRSRDDGESWSLERALWDHPHRTQWSAGFGGQAFHTVLPHPDDPGSVLTALSTGGVYRSTDDGASWHPRNQGIRAEFLPEGEQYPEFGQCVHKVARHPSRPERLFAQNHGGVYRSDDEGGTWESIADGLPADFGFPVVVHPHEPDTLYVFPLGGAGGRYPPEGRARVWCSRDAGASWTELGEGLPDGFFVGVLRDAMCADDHASAGLYIGGRNGSVWASADAGETWRSIVTDLPDVVCVRAASF
;
A
#
# COMPACT_ATOMS: atom_id res chain seq x y z
N MET A 1 -2.82 -20.48 -33.12
CA MET A 1 -3.34 -19.31 -32.38
C MET A 1 -4.45 -19.82 -31.50
N THR A 2 -4.10 -20.25 -30.28
CA THR A 2 -5.07 -20.48 -29.22
C THR A 2 -5.58 -19.12 -28.78
N ASP A 3 -6.88 -18.92 -28.91
CA ASP A 3 -7.60 -17.75 -28.43
C ASP A 3 -7.30 -17.59 -26.94
N ARG A 4 -6.40 -16.66 -26.60
CA ARG A 4 -6.10 -16.35 -25.20
C ARG A 4 -7.31 -15.58 -24.72
N ALA A 5 -8.03 -16.09 -23.73
CA ALA A 5 -9.16 -15.37 -23.14
C ALA A 5 -8.73 -13.92 -22.87
N ALA A 6 -9.52 -12.96 -23.34
CA ALA A 6 -9.21 -11.54 -23.19
C ALA A 6 -9.09 -11.24 -21.69
N SER A 7 -7.91 -10.83 -21.26
CA SER A 7 -7.66 -10.47 -19.87
C SER A 7 -8.45 -9.21 -19.53
N ARG A 8 -8.91 -9.08 -18.29
CA ARG A 8 -9.63 -7.91 -17.80
C ARG A 8 -8.86 -7.29 -16.66
N THR A 9 -9.17 -6.04 -16.34
CA THR A 9 -8.64 -5.39 -15.14
C THR A 9 -9.73 -5.18 -14.12
N VAL A 10 -9.43 -5.42 -12.85
CA VAL A 10 -10.22 -4.94 -11.72
C VAL A 10 -9.46 -3.84 -10.99
N LEU A 11 -10.15 -2.79 -10.54
CA LEU A 11 -9.61 -1.71 -9.72
C LEU A 11 -10.51 -1.48 -8.51
N MET A 12 -9.99 -1.70 -7.31
CA MET A 12 -10.63 -1.30 -6.07
C MET A 12 -10.22 0.14 -5.72
N VAL A 13 -11.18 1.01 -5.43
CA VAL A 13 -10.96 2.41 -5.02
C VAL A 13 -11.57 2.63 -3.64
N GLY A 14 -10.74 2.54 -2.60
CA GLY A 14 -11.13 2.79 -1.22
C GLY A 14 -11.12 4.28 -0.90
N THR A 15 -12.19 4.75 -0.27
CA THR A 15 -12.36 6.16 0.09
C THR A 15 -12.71 6.31 1.57
N ARG A 16 -12.80 7.55 2.03
CA ARG A 16 -13.32 7.86 3.38
C ARG A 16 -14.81 7.61 3.57
N LYS A 17 -15.57 7.25 2.54
CA LYS A 17 -17.02 7.00 2.62
C LYS A 17 -17.48 5.82 1.75
N GLY A 18 -16.65 4.79 1.64
CA GLY A 18 -16.98 3.55 0.97
C GLY A 18 -15.93 3.12 -0.05
N LEU A 19 -16.26 2.05 -0.76
CA LEU A 19 -15.45 1.40 -1.78
C LEU A 19 -16.17 1.42 -3.13
N TRP A 20 -15.41 1.62 -4.20
CA TRP A 20 -15.87 1.46 -5.58
C TRP A 20 -15.05 0.37 -6.27
N ILE A 21 -15.71 -0.45 -7.08
CA ILE A 21 -15.06 -1.49 -7.89
C ILE A 21 -15.20 -1.10 -9.36
N GLY A 22 -14.07 -0.76 -9.98
CA GLY A 22 -13.94 -0.56 -11.42
C GLY A 22 -13.55 -1.86 -12.12
N THR A 23 -14.09 -2.08 -13.32
CA THR A 23 -13.61 -3.12 -14.24
C THR A 23 -13.40 -2.54 -15.62
N ALA A 24 -12.40 -3.04 -16.34
CA ALA A 24 -12.10 -2.66 -17.72
C ALA A 24 -11.70 -3.90 -18.55
N ASP A 25 -11.62 -3.70 -19.86
CA ASP A 25 -11.03 -4.65 -20.80
C ASP A 25 -9.49 -4.70 -20.70
N ASP A 26 -8.85 -5.50 -21.55
CA ASP A 26 -7.38 -5.66 -21.59
C ASP A 26 -6.66 -4.36 -21.98
N GLN A 27 -7.29 -3.53 -22.81
CA GLN A 27 -6.77 -2.22 -23.20
C GLN A 27 -6.95 -1.16 -22.11
N ARG A 28 -7.73 -1.47 -21.06
CA ARG A 28 -8.06 -0.59 -19.93
C ARG A 28 -8.75 0.71 -20.36
N GLU A 29 -9.37 0.75 -21.54
CA GLU A 29 -9.88 2.00 -22.17
C GLU A 29 -11.21 2.43 -21.58
N GLU A 30 -12.14 1.50 -21.47
CA GLU A 30 -13.48 1.75 -20.95
C GLU A 30 -13.65 1.14 -19.56
N TRP A 31 -14.00 1.99 -18.59
CA TRP A 31 -14.19 1.57 -17.20
C TRP A 31 -15.67 1.57 -16.82
N SER A 32 -16.11 0.51 -16.16
CA SER A 32 -17.41 0.43 -15.49
C SER A 32 -17.21 0.31 -13.99
N PHE A 33 -17.90 1.15 -13.23
CA PHE A 33 -17.80 1.19 -11.76
C PHE A 33 -19.09 0.76 -11.07
N THR A 34 -18.95 0.02 -9.97
CA THR A 34 -20.02 -0.28 -9.01
C THR A 34 -19.69 0.33 -7.64
N GLY A 35 -20.70 0.73 -6.88
CA GLY A 35 -20.58 1.31 -5.55
C GLY A 35 -21.65 2.37 -5.23
N PRO A 36 -21.60 3.02 -4.06
CA PRO A 36 -20.68 2.72 -2.96
C PRO A 36 -20.96 1.35 -2.34
N HIS A 37 -19.90 0.57 -2.14
CA HIS A 37 -19.86 -0.56 -1.21
C HIS A 37 -19.45 -0.03 0.17
N PHE A 38 -19.95 -0.63 1.24
CA PHE A 38 -19.68 -0.18 2.63
C PHE A 38 -20.00 1.31 2.85
N ASP A 39 -21.24 1.71 2.52
CA ASP A 39 -21.68 3.09 2.61
C ASP A 39 -21.34 3.73 3.96
N MET A 40 -20.79 4.96 3.90
CA MET A 40 -20.33 5.74 5.05
C MET A 40 -19.21 5.10 5.91
N GLN A 41 -18.57 4.03 5.46
CA GLN A 41 -17.40 3.44 6.11
C GLN A 41 -16.10 3.92 5.46
N GLU A 42 -15.05 4.08 6.26
CA GLU A 42 -13.71 4.35 5.73
C GLU A 42 -13.08 3.04 5.22
N VAL A 43 -12.58 3.01 3.99
CA VAL A 43 -11.92 1.84 3.39
C VAL A 43 -10.48 2.19 3.06
N TYR A 44 -9.58 1.96 4.02
CA TYR A 44 -8.15 2.28 3.91
C TYR A 44 -7.31 1.14 3.33
N SER A 45 -7.86 -0.08 3.29
CA SER A 45 -7.14 -1.25 2.81
C SER A 45 -7.99 -2.05 1.84
N CYS A 46 -7.37 -2.40 0.72
CA CYS A 46 -7.90 -3.28 -0.30
C CYS A 46 -6.82 -4.29 -0.67
N LEU A 47 -7.24 -5.46 -1.12
CA LEU A 47 -6.40 -6.51 -1.68
C LEU A 47 -7.18 -7.17 -2.82
N VAL A 48 -6.54 -7.29 -3.97
CA VAL A 48 -6.96 -8.19 -5.04
C VAL A 48 -6.07 -9.41 -4.93
N ASP A 49 -6.64 -10.57 -4.58
CA ASP A 49 -5.88 -11.79 -4.36
C ASP A 49 -6.07 -12.76 -5.55
N PRO A 50 -5.11 -12.81 -6.49
CA PRO A 50 -5.20 -13.69 -7.65
C PRO A 50 -4.97 -15.16 -7.32
N ARG A 51 -4.50 -15.49 -6.10
CA ARG A 51 -4.25 -16.88 -5.67
C ARG A 51 -5.56 -17.64 -5.44
N SER A 52 -6.64 -16.91 -5.17
CA SER A 52 -7.99 -17.43 -5.03
C SER A 52 -8.83 -16.90 -6.19
N SER A 53 -9.09 -17.76 -7.18
CA SER A 53 -9.91 -17.40 -8.33
C SER A 53 -11.16 -18.28 -8.43
N ASP A 54 -12.25 -17.72 -8.93
CA ASP A 54 -13.41 -18.52 -9.32
C ASP A 54 -13.15 -19.32 -10.61
N GLN A 55 -14.15 -20.08 -11.06
CA GLN A 55 -14.08 -20.88 -12.29
C GLN A 55 -13.86 -20.04 -13.56
N ASP A 56 -14.18 -18.74 -13.52
CA ASP A 56 -14.02 -17.79 -14.62
C ASP A 56 -12.70 -16.99 -14.49
N GLY A 57 -11.84 -17.31 -13.52
CA GLY A 57 -10.57 -16.64 -13.27
C GLY A 57 -10.65 -15.36 -12.45
N ARG A 58 -11.83 -14.98 -11.93
CA ARG A 58 -12.00 -13.73 -11.16
C ARG A 58 -11.31 -13.83 -9.81
N PRO A 59 -10.51 -12.83 -9.41
CA PRO A 59 -9.79 -12.86 -8.15
C PRO A 59 -10.74 -12.63 -6.97
N ARG A 60 -10.34 -13.13 -5.81
CA ARG A 60 -10.95 -12.72 -4.54
C ARG A 60 -10.60 -11.27 -4.24
N LEU A 61 -11.60 -10.47 -3.91
CA LEU A 61 -11.43 -9.12 -3.39
C LEU A 61 -11.51 -9.15 -1.87
N VAL A 62 -10.63 -8.43 -1.19
CA VAL A 62 -10.65 -8.26 0.26
C VAL A 62 -10.60 -6.78 0.59
N ALA A 63 -11.48 -6.31 1.48
CA ALA A 63 -11.58 -4.91 1.89
C ALA A 63 -11.63 -4.79 3.41
N GLY A 64 -10.82 -3.90 3.98
CA GLY A 64 -10.90 -3.51 5.38
C GLY A 64 -11.77 -2.27 5.53
N ALA A 65 -12.98 -2.43 6.05
CA ALA A 65 -13.94 -1.35 6.25
C ALA A 65 -14.01 -0.96 7.73
N SER A 66 -13.99 0.35 8.00
CA SER A 66 -13.95 0.91 9.35
C SER A 66 -15.14 1.85 9.56
N SER A 67 -16.00 1.53 10.51
CA SER A 67 -17.16 2.32 10.90
C SER A 67 -17.03 2.83 12.32
N SER A 68 -17.28 4.12 12.55
CA SER A 68 -17.34 4.66 13.93
C SER A 68 -18.56 4.19 14.73
N TRP A 69 -19.49 3.44 14.12
CA TRP A 69 -20.65 2.86 14.81
C TRP A 69 -20.53 1.35 15.01
N PHE A 70 -19.93 0.65 14.06
CA PHE A 70 -19.92 -0.82 14.02
C PHE A 70 -18.51 -1.43 14.22
N GLY A 71 -17.48 -0.60 14.34
CA GLY A 71 -16.09 -1.03 14.44
C GLY A 71 -15.49 -1.38 13.08
N THR A 72 -14.40 -2.14 13.11
CA THR A 72 -13.64 -2.55 11.93
C THR A 72 -14.00 -3.97 11.51
N GLN A 73 -14.08 -4.21 10.21
CA GLN A 73 -14.39 -5.51 9.64
C GLN A 73 -13.55 -5.75 8.39
N VAL A 74 -13.11 -7.00 8.20
CA VAL A 74 -12.54 -7.47 6.93
C VAL A 74 -13.65 -8.19 6.17
N HIS A 75 -13.86 -7.78 4.93
CA HIS A 75 -14.85 -8.37 4.03
C HIS A 75 -14.16 -9.01 2.83
N THR A 76 -14.68 -10.16 2.39
CA THR A 76 -14.26 -10.86 1.18
C THR A 76 -15.39 -10.91 0.16
N SER A 77 -15.03 -10.90 -1.12
CA SER A 77 -15.94 -11.10 -2.25
C SER A 77 -15.26 -11.96 -3.30
N ASP A 78 -15.99 -12.97 -3.79
CA ASP A 78 -15.56 -13.89 -4.85
C ASP A 78 -16.29 -13.61 -6.18
N ASP A 79 -17.01 -12.49 -6.27
CA ASP A 79 -17.90 -12.15 -7.39
C ASP A 79 -17.79 -10.67 -7.80
N LEU A 80 -16.56 -10.12 -7.69
CA LEU A 80 -16.19 -8.74 -8.04
C LEU A 80 -17.04 -7.68 -7.32
N GLY A 81 -17.36 -7.93 -6.06
CA GLY A 81 -18.09 -7.01 -5.19
C GLY A 81 -19.60 -7.10 -5.31
N THR A 82 -20.16 -8.08 -6.04
CA THR A 82 -21.62 -8.28 -6.11
C THR A 82 -22.18 -8.71 -4.75
N GLY A 83 -21.43 -9.54 -4.02
CA GLY A 83 -21.70 -9.97 -2.65
C GLY A 83 -20.44 -9.90 -1.78
N TRP A 84 -20.64 -9.53 -0.51
CA TRP A 84 -19.59 -9.44 0.49
C TRP A 84 -19.90 -10.31 1.71
N ARG A 85 -18.87 -10.95 2.26
CA ARG A 85 -18.94 -11.73 3.50
C ARG A 85 -17.92 -11.21 4.49
N ALA A 86 -18.33 -11.04 5.74
CA ALA A 86 -17.37 -10.82 6.83
C ALA A 86 -16.89 -12.19 7.33
N GLY A 87 -15.64 -12.25 7.80
CA GLY A 87 -15.11 -13.45 8.45
C GLY A 87 -15.91 -13.82 9.71
N ALA A 88 -15.85 -15.10 10.09
CA ALA A 88 -16.54 -15.63 11.26
C ALA A 88 -16.18 -14.90 12.58
N GLN A 89 -14.96 -14.38 12.70
CA GLN A 89 -14.50 -13.58 13.83
C GLN A 89 -13.98 -12.22 13.35
N PRO A 90 -14.29 -11.13 14.07
CA PRO A 90 -13.74 -9.82 13.75
C PRO A 90 -12.23 -9.82 13.98
N LEU A 91 -11.52 -9.01 13.20
CA LEU A 91 -10.14 -8.65 13.50
C LEU A 91 -10.13 -7.76 14.75
N ALA A 92 -9.77 -8.34 15.89
CA ALA A 92 -9.80 -7.69 17.19
C ALA A 92 -8.60 -8.09 18.04
N PHE A 93 -8.22 -7.20 18.97
CA PHE A 93 -7.25 -7.53 20.00
C PHE A 93 -7.79 -8.65 20.92
N PRO A 94 -6.93 -9.55 21.39
CA PRO A 94 -7.30 -10.58 22.37
C PRO A 94 -7.66 -9.94 23.73
N GLU A 95 -8.44 -10.65 24.55
CA GLU A 95 -9.05 -10.12 25.78
C GLU A 95 -8.06 -9.57 26.82
N ASP A 96 -6.82 -10.01 26.81
CA ASP A 96 -5.75 -9.56 27.70
C ASP A 96 -5.05 -8.27 27.22
N VAL A 97 -5.44 -7.73 26.05
CA VAL A 97 -4.91 -6.49 25.50
C VAL A 97 -5.97 -5.38 25.60
N ASP A 98 -5.66 -4.33 26.37
CA ASP A 98 -6.50 -3.14 26.51
C ASP A 98 -6.33 -2.19 25.31
N ALA A 99 -6.79 -2.64 24.14
CA ALA A 99 -6.83 -1.85 22.92
C ALA A 99 -7.98 -2.32 22.01
N SER A 100 -8.44 -1.43 21.14
CA SER A 100 -9.45 -1.73 20.13
C SER A 100 -8.91 -1.35 18.77
N VAL A 101 -9.20 -2.14 17.74
CA VAL A 101 -8.79 -1.83 16.36
C VAL A 101 -9.68 -0.70 15.83
N GLU A 102 -9.07 0.45 15.58
CA GLU A 102 -9.75 1.65 15.07
C GLU A 102 -9.80 1.67 13.55
N ARG A 103 -8.74 1.17 12.89
CA ARG A 103 -8.62 1.16 11.43
C ARG A 103 -7.72 0.04 10.93
N ILE A 104 -8.10 -0.55 9.80
CA ILE A 104 -7.29 -1.53 9.06
C ILE A 104 -6.57 -0.77 7.94
N TRP A 105 -5.27 -0.53 8.14
CA TRP A 105 -4.43 0.29 7.27
C TRP A 105 -3.88 -0.45 6.06
N GLN A 106 -3.66 -1.76 6.18
CA GLN A 106 -3.10 -2.57 5.11
C GLN A 106 -3.68 -3.98 5.18
N LEU A 107 -3.94 -4.56 4.02
CA LEU A 107 -4.21 -5.98 3.83
C LEU A 107 -3.22 -6.51 2.79
N SER A 108 -2.66 -7.70 3.04
CA SER A 108 -1.75 -8.35 2.10
C SER A 108 -1.88 -9.88 2.16
N ALA A 109 -1.74 -10.50 1.00
CA ALA A 109 -1.59 -11.94 0.84
C ALA A 109 -0.24 -12.43 1.41
N GLY A 110 -0.23 -13.58 2.09
CA GLY A 110 0.99 -14.34 2.36
C GLY A 110 1.53 -15.08 1.12
N SER A 111 2.60 -15.85 1.26
CA SER A 111 3.03 -16.79 0.21
C SER A 111 2.18 -18.07 0.19
N GLU A 112 1.63 -18.45 1.34
CA GLU A 112 0.76 -19.62 1.50
C GLU A 112 -0.71 -19.30 1.23
N ALA A 113 -1.44 -20.27 0.66
CA ALA A 113 -2.89 -20.18 0.47
C ALA A 113 -3.61 -20.01 1.82
N GLY A 114 -4.69 -19.22 1.85
CA GLY A 114 -5.43 -18.92 3.06
C GLY A 114 -4.73 -17.98 4.05
N VAL A 115 -3.44 -17.65 3.84
CA VAL A 115 -2.74 -16.71 4.70
C VAL A 115 -2.96 -15.27 4.23
N LEU A 116 -3.50 -14.45 5.13
CA LEU A 116 -3.65 -13.01 4.99
C LEU A 116 -3.00 -12.30 6.16
N TRP A 117 -2.52 -11.08 5.93
CA TRP A 117 -1.94 -10.22 6.93
C TRP A 117 -2.66 -8.88 6.94
N ALA A 118 -2.72 -8.27 8.12
CA ALA A 118 -3.30 -6.96 8.31
C ALA A 118 -2.42 -6.08 9.19
N GLY A 119 -2.24 -4.83 8.78
CA GLY A 119 -1.64 -3.78 9.61
C GLY A 119 -2.73 -2.82 10.08
N THR A 120 -2.69 -2.40 11.35
CA THR A 120 -3.78 -1.64 11.98
C THR A 120 -3.32 -0.35 12.65
N GLU A 121 -4.33 0.43 13.07
CA GLU A 121 -4.25 1.47 14.09
C GLU A 121 -5.18 1.10 15.26
N PRO A 122 -4.70 1.18 16.53
CA PRO A 122 -3.31 1.44 16.93
C PRO A 122 -2.34 0.42 16.33
N GLY A 123 -1.06 0.77 16.29
CA GLY A 123 -0.02 0.03 15.57
C GLY A 123 0.11 -1.42 16.04
N ALA A 124 -0.51 -2.34 15.29
CA ALA A 124 -0.35 -3.78 15.42
C ALA A 124 -0.34 -4.47 14.04
N VAL A 125 0.15 -5.71 14.02
CA VAL A 125 0.08 -6.62 12.88
C VAL A 125 -0.71 -7.85 13.29
N PHE A 126 -1.63 -8.27 12.43
CA PHE A 126 -2.43 -9.47 12.60
C PHE A 126 -2.23 -10.41 11.41
N ARG A 127 -2.45 -11.70 11.65
CA ARG A 127 -2.39 -12.76 10.64
C ARG A 127 -3.64 -13.63 10.72
N SER A 128 -4.20 -13.92 9.55
CA SER A 128 -5.17 -14.99 9.34
C SER A 128 -4.47 -16.15 8.62
N ARG A 129 -4.91 -17.38 8.89
CA ARG A 129 -4.48 -18.61 8.19
C ARG A 129 -5.66 -19.36 7.56
N ASP A 130 -6.80 -18.70 7.47
CA ASP A 130 -8.10 -19.26 7.10
C ASP A 130 -8.90 -18.27 6.25
N ASP A 131 -8.24 -17.60 5.29
CA ASP A 131 -8.89 -16.71 4.31
C ASP A 131 -9.60 -15.48 4.94
N GLY A 132 -9.13 -15.05 6.10
CA GLY A 132 -9.69 -13.90 6.82
C GLY A 132 -10.88 -14.26 7.71
N GLU A 133 -11.20 -15.55 7.89
CA GLU A 133 -12.27 -16.01 8.78
C GLU A 133 -11.94 -15.75 10.27
N SER A 134 -10.67 -15.86 10.67
CA SER A 134 -10.19 -15.48 11.99
C SER A 134 -8.80 -14.84 11.95
N TRP A 135 -8.48 -14.07 12.99
CA TRP A 135 -7.26 -13.26 13.06
C TRP A 135 -6.52 -13.46 14.38
N SER A 136 -5.20 -13.57 14.32
CA SER A 136 -4.31 -13.66 15.46
C SER A 136 -3.36 -12.47 15.50
N LEU A 137 -3.17 -11.88 16.67
CA LEU A 137 -2.20 -10.80 16.90
C LEU A 137 -0.77 -11.34 16.83
N GLU A 138 0.10 -10.64 16.11
CA GLU A 138 1.55 -10.88 16.12
C GLU A 138 2.15 -10.40 17.45
N ARG A 139 2.05 -11.25 18.47
CA ARG A 139 2.40 -10.94 19.87
C ARG A 139 3.82 -10.47 20.04
N ALA A 140 4.79 -11.10 19.39
CA ALA A 140 6.19 -10.71 19.54
C ALA A 140 6.46 -9.27 19.08
N LEU A 141 5.72 -8.76 18.09
CA LEU A 141 5.80 -7.37 17.66
C LEU A 141 5.02 -6.44 18.59
N TRP A 142 3.84 -6.87 19.07
CA TRP A 142 3.05 -6.10 20.04
C TRP A 142 3.78 -5.94 21.38
N ASP A 143 4.47 -6.99 21.85
CA ASP A 143 5.21 -6.97 23.11
C ASP A 143 6.66 -6.47 22.93
N HIS A 144 7.01 -6.02 21.72
CA HIS A 144 8.37 -5.57 21.40
C HIS A 144 8.77 -4.39 22.31
N PRO A 145 10.00 -4.37 22.88
CA PRO A 145 10.45 -3.32 23.79
C PRO A 145 10.38 -1.88 23.24
N HIS A 146 10.46 -1.74 21.92
CA HIS A 146 10.35 -0.43 21.26
C HIS A 146 8.92 0.11 21.20
N ARG A 147 7.87 -0.74 21.35
CA ARG A 147 6.48 -0.33 21.11
C ARG A 147 6.06 0.86 21.94
N THR A 148 6.44 0.90 23.21
CA THR A 148 6.09 2.00 24.13
C THR A 148 6.74 3.34 23.76
N GLN A 149 7.70 3.33 22.84
CA GLN A 149 8.43 4.50 22.36
C GLN A 149 8.02 4.90 20.93
N TRP A 150 7.26 4.05 20.22
CA TRP A 150 6.67 4.44 18.95
C TRP A 150 5.71 5.60 19.18
N SER A 151 5.75 6.59 18.29
CA SER A 151 4.90 7.79 18.37
C SER A 151 3.91 7.83 17.22
N ALA A 152 2.77 8.49 17.42
CA ALA A 152 1.81 8.72 16.35
C ALA A 152 2.27 9.88 15.44
N GLY A 153 2.18 9.67 14.13
CA GLY A 153 2.26 10.78 13.17
C GLY A 153 0.90 11.47 13.01
N PHE A 154 0.81 12.42 12.08
CA PHE A 154 -0.46 13.09 11.73
C PHE A 154 -1.57 12.12 11.27
N GLY A 155 -1.18 10.95 10.74
CA GLY A 155 -2.11 9.91 10.32
C GLY A 155 -2.42 8.86 11.38
N GLY A 156 -2.02 9.07 12.64
CA GLY A 156 -2.07 8.03 13.68
C GLY A 156 -0.81 7.17 13.73
N GLN A 157 -0.73 6.29 14.72
CA GLN A 157 0.31 5.26 14.80
C GLN A 157 -0.21 4.00 14.11
N ALA A 158 0.29 3.71 12.92
CA ALA A 158 -0.27 2.66 12.08
C ALA A 158 0.80 1.84 11.37
N PHE A 159 0.64 0.51 11.35
CA PHE A 159 1.33 -0.34 10.39
C PHE A 159 0.59 -0.26 9.05
N HIS A 160 1.15 0.51 8.12
CA HIS A 160 0.61 0.75 6.77
C HIS A 160 1.32 -0.07 5.69
N THR A 161 2.27 -0.91 6.08
CA THR A 161 2.99 -1.77 5.15
C THR A 161 3.25 -3.10 5.82
N VAL A 162 2.77 -4.17 5.20
CA VAL A 162 3.06 -5.55 5.57
C VAL A 162 3.41 -6.26 4.25
N LEU A 163 4.61 -6.82 4.20
CA LEU A 163 5.23 -7.43 3.03
C LEU A 163 5.75 -8.81 3.40
N PRO A 164 4.90 -9.84 3.34
CA PRO A 164 5.35 -11.23 3.37
C PRO A 164 6.36 -11.50 2.25
N HIS A 165 7.38 -12.31 2.52
CA HIS A 165 8.34 -12.70 1.48
C HIS A 165 7.66 -13.66 0.49
N PRO A 166 7.81 -13.47 -0.83
CA PRO A 166 7.11 -14.28 -1.83
C PRO A 166 7.46 -15.76 -1.76
N ASP A 167 8.72 -16.09 -1.45
CA ASP A 167 9.23 -17.47 -1.45
C ASP A 167 9.63 -18.00 -0.06
N ASP A 168 9.39 -17.23 1.01
CA ASP A 168 9.75 -17.61 2.38
C ASP A 168 8.61 -17.28 3.35
N PRO A 169 7.73 -18.25 3.67
CA PRO A 169 6.58 -18.01 4.53
C PRO A 169 6.94 -17.59 5.96
N GLY A 170 8.18 -17.86 6.41
CA GLY A 170 8.67 -17.44 7.72
C GLY A 170 9.18 -16.00 7.76
N SER A 171 9.33 -15.34 6.61
CA SER A 171 9.87 -13.99 6.52
C SER A 171 8.78 -12.96 6.17
N VAL A 172 8.66 -11.93 7.01
CA VAL A 172 7.73 -10.83 6.79
C VAL A 172 8.38 -9.52 7.22
N LEU A 173 8.25 -8.49 6.38
CA LEU A 173 8.67 -7.13 6.67
C LEU A 173 7.44 -6.26 6.92
N THR A 174 7.50 -5.37 7.89
CA THR A 174 6.43 -4.44 8.23
C THR A 174 6.99 -3.05 8.47
N ALA A 175 6.21 -2.00 8.22
CA ALA A 175 6.62 -0.63 8.50
C ALA A 175 5.48 0.20 9.10
N LEU A 176 5.85 1.11 10.00
CA LEU A 176 4.94 2.04 10.67
C LEU A 176 5.43 3.49 10.69
N SER A 177 4.46 4.39 10.73
CA SER A 177 4.62 5.83 10.96
C SER A 177 4.13 6.17 12.39
N THR A 178 4.96 6.50 13.38
CA THR A 178 6.43 6.47 13.42
C THR A 178 6.92 5.27 14.22
N GLY A 179 8.06 4.72 13.81
CA GLY A 179 8.69 3.56 14.44
C GLY A 179 9.69 2.88 13.51
N GLY A 180 9.50 3.00 12.19
CA GLY A 180 10.42 2.53 11.17
C GLY A 180 9.98 1.21 10.53
N VAL A 181 10.95 0.42 10.10
CA VAL A 181 10.81 -0.88 9.47
C VAL A 181 11.22 -1.96 10.47
N TYR A 182 10.46 -3.04 10.52
CA TYR A 182 10.74 -4.25 11.30
C TYR A 182 10.63 -5.48 10.40
N ARG A 183 11.38 -6.53 10.73
CA ARG A 183 11.32 -7.80 10.01
C ARG A 183 11.36 -8.99 10.97
N SER A 184 10.54 -10.00 10.69
CA SER A 184 10.68 -11.36 11.20
C SER A 184 11.24 -12.28 10.11
N THR A 185 11.99 -13.29 10.52
CA THR A 185 12.52 -14.39 9.69
C THR A 185 12.25 -15.76 10.32
N ASP A 186 11.32 -15.80 11.27
CA ASP A 186 11.03 -16.94 12.14
C ASP A 186 9.53 -17.08 12.39
N ASP A 187 8.73 -16.83 11.35
CA ASP A 187 7.27 -16.96 11.34
C ASP A 187 6.56 -16.10 12.40
N GLY A 188 7.12 -14.91 12.67
CA GLY A 188 6.57 -13.95 13.63
C GLY A 188 7.01 -14.15 15.08
N ALA A 189 7.87 -15.14 15.37
CA ALA A 189 8.35 -15.42 16.73
C ALA A 189 9.24 -14.31 17.30
N SER A 190 9.99 -13.59 16.45
CA SER A 190 10.74 -12.40 16.83
C SER A 190 10.79 -11.36 15.70
N TRP A 191 10.98 -10.09 16.07
CA TRP A 191 11.02 -8.96 15.14
C TRP A 191 12.22 -8.07 15.42
N HIS A 192 12.90 -7.65 14.36
CA HIS A 192 14.13 -6.86 14.46
C HIS A 192 14.00 -5.56 13.65
N PRO A 193 14.48 -4.42 14.16
CA PRO A 193 14.48 -3.16 13.41
C PRO A 193 15.37 -3.23 12.18
N ARG A 194 14.98 -2.53 11.12
CA ARG A 194 15.59 -2.56 9.78
C ARG A 194 15.70 -1.13 9.21
N ASN A 195 16.32 -0.23 9.97
CA ASN A 195 16.30 1.22 9.70
C ASN A 195 17.68 1.83 9.39
N GLN A 196 18.75 1.02 9.35
CA GLN A 196 20.10 1.55 9.19
C GLN A 196 20.23 2.33 7.87
N GLY A 197 20.55 3.61 7.96
CA GLY A 197 20.67 4.52 6.81
C GLY A 197 19.40 5.34 6.49
N ILE A 198 18.24 5.02 7.07
CA ILE A 198 17.04 5.85 6.94
C ILE A 198 17.13 7.03 7.91
N ARG A 199 17.08 8.25 7.36
CA ARG A 199 17.16 9.49 8.12
C ARG A 199 15.83 9.84 8.78
N ALA A 200 15.87 10.22 10.06
CA ALA A 200 14.80 10.86 10.81
C ALA A 200 15.08 12.36 10.92
N GLU A 201 14.71 13.11 9.86
CA GLU A 201 15.07 14.54 9.73
C GLU A 201 14.51 15.45 10.82
N PHE A 202 13.44 15.02 11.49
CA PHE A 202 12.78 15.75 12.57
C PHE A 202 13.51 15.61 13.92
N LEU A 203 14.56 14.78 14.00
CA LEU A 203 15.41 14.68 15.18
C LEU A 203 16.56 15.70 15.15
N PRO A 204 17.15 16.04 16.31
CA PRO A 204 18.30 16.93 16.40
C PRO A 204 19.47 16.49 15.52
N GLU A 205 20.27 17.46 15.07
CA GLU A 205 21.49 17.20 14.31
C GLU A 205 22.44 16.28 15.10
N GLY A 206 23.00 15.27 14.44
CA GLY A 206 23.80 14.21 15.07
C GLY A 206 23.01 13.01 15.58
N GLU A 207 21.67 13.11 15.71
CA GLU A 207 20.79 12.04 16.20
C GLU A 207 19.86 11.50 15.10
N GLN A 208 20.03 11.95 13.85
CA GLN A 208 19.08 11.71 12.75
C GLN A 208 19.11 10.29 12.15
N TYR A 209 19.93 9.38 12.68
CA TYR A 209 19.99 7.99 12.25
C TYR A 209 19.81 7.05 13.46
N PRO A 210 18.66 7.12 14.15
CA PRO A 210 18.38 6.25 15.28
C PRO A 210 18.12 4.81 14.80
N GLU A 211 18.21 3.84 15.71
CA GLU A 211 17.86 2.43 15.43
C GLU A 211 16.39 2.26 15.03
N PHE A 212 15.50 3.10 15.57
CA PHE A 212 14.07 3.11 15.30
C PHE A 212 13.48 4.51 15.47
N GLY A 213 12.22 4.69 15.08
CA GLY A 213 11.49 5.96 15.22
C GLY A 213 11.32 6.73 13.91
N GLN A 214 11.85 6.22 12.80
CA GLN A 214 11.64 6.78 11.46
C GLN A 214 10.15 6.84 11.12
N CYS A 215 9.78 7.83 10.30
CA CYS A 215 8.42 8.04 9.83
C CYS A 215 8.31 7.52 8.38
N VAL A 216 8.47 6.21 8.22
CA VAL A 216 8.37 5.53 6.92
C VAL A 216 6.94 5.64 6.42
N HIS A 217 6.72 6.03 5.17
CA HIS A 217 5.37 6.20 4.61
C HIS A 217 4.92 5.00 3.78
N LYS A 218 5.80 4.36 3.03
CA LYS A 218 5.51 3.12 2.30
C LYS A 218 6.81 2.39 1.98
N VAL A 219 6.77 1.07 2.03
CA VAL A 219 7.83 0.20 1.48
C VAL A 219 7.23 -0.64 0.35
N ALA A 220 7.98 -0.81 -0.72
CA ALA A 220 7.64 -1.68 -1.85
C ALA A 220 8.74 -2.73 -2.05
N ARG A 221 8.33 -3.95 -2.40
CA ARG A 221 9.20 -5.10 -2.71
C ARG A 221 8.89 -5.57 -4.11
N HIS A 222 9.91 -5.83 -4.93
CA HIS A 222 9.70 -6.47 -6.22
C HIS A 222 9.53 -7.99 -6.04
N PRO A 223 8.50 -8.63 -6.65
CA PRO A 223 8.25 -10.06 -6.45
C PRO A 223 9.37 -10.95 -6.98
N SER A 224 10.01 -10.60 -8.10
CA SER A 224 11.10 -11.41 -8.69
C SER A 224 12.50 -11.10 -8.13
N ARG A 225 12.63 -10.08 -7.27
CA ARG A 225 13.90 -9.65 -6.67
C ARG A 225 13.65 -9.20 -5.23
N PRO A 226 13.22 -10.12 -4.36
CA PRO A 226 12.65 -9.76 -3.08
C PRO A 226 13.66 -9.12 -2.12
N GLU A 227 14.97 -9.29 -2.32
CA GLU A 227 16.01 -8.64 -1.53
C GLU A 227 16.05 -7.13 -1.73
N ARG A 228 15.55 -6.65 -2.87
CA ARG A 228 15.50 -5.24 -3.21
C ARG A 228 14.20 -4.60 -2.73
N LEU A 229 14.35 -3.59 -1.88
CA LEU A 229 13.25 -2.81 -1.32
C LEU A 229 13.44 -1.34 -1.65
N PHE A 230 12.32 -0.66 -1.84
CA PHE A 230 12.29 0.80 -1.96
C PHE A 230 11.36 1.37 -0.90
N ALA A 231 11.74 2.49 -0.30
CA ALA A 231 10.95 3.14 0.74
C ALA A 231 10.78 4.63 0.46
N GLN A 232 9.54 5.10 0.50
CA GLN A 232 9.25 6.52 0.72
C GLN A 232 9.19 6.75 2.23
N ASN A 233 10.04 7.64 2.73
CA ASN A 233 10.03 8.10 4.13
C ASN A 233 9.40 9.49 4.22
N HIS A 234 9.25 10.04 5.43
CA HIS A 234 8.85 11.43 5.63
C HIS A 234 9.78 12.40 4.88
N GLY A 235 11.08 12.21 5.02
CA GLY A 235 12.09 12.88 4.20
C GLY A 235 12.99 11.84 3.54
N GLY A 236 12.99 11.82 2.22
CA GLY A 236 13.82 10.94 1.40
C GLY A 236 13.08 9.75 0.80
N VAL A 237 13.65 9.28 -0.31
CA VAL A 237 13.35 8.00 -0.96
C VAL A 237 14.59 7.13 -0.83
N TYR A 238 14.43 5.88 -0.43
CA TYR A 238 15.55 4.98 -0.09
C TYR A 238 15.47 3.67 -0.86
N ARG A 239 16.62 3.08 -1.14
CA ARG A 239 16.78 1.70 -1.62
C ARG A 239 17.50 0.86 -0.57
N SER A 240 17.10 -0.39 -0.44
CA SER A 240 17.87 -1.45 0.21
C SER A 240 18.03 -2.61 -0.76
N ASP A 241 19.20 -3.26 -0.75
CA ASP A 241 19.50 -4.46 -1.55
C ASP A 241 19.71 -5.72 -0.67
N ASP A 242 19.38 -5.62 0.62
CA ASP A 242 19.63 -6.62 1.66
C ASP A 242 18.43 -6.81 2.61
N GLU A 243 17.21 -6.74 2.06
CA GLU A 243 15.95 -6.91 2.79
C GLU A 243 15.74 -5.92 3.96
N GLY A 244 16.18 -4.69 3.76
CA GLY A 244 16.08 -3.60 4.73
C GLY A 244 17.19 -3.61 5.78
N GLY A 245 18.24 -4.41 5.60
CA GLY A 245 19.42 -4.39 6.45
C GLY A 245 20.07 -3.01 6.46
N THR A 246 20.36 -2.48 5.29
CA THR A 246 20.92 -1.14 5.06
C THR A 246 20.15 -0.41 3.96
N TRP A 247 20.03 0.90 4.12
CA TRP A 247 19.30 1.78 3.21
C TRP A 247 20.19 2.92 2.72
N GLU A 248 20.10 3.20 1.42
CA GLU A 248 20.78 4.30 0.75
C GLU A 248 19.73 5.29 0.22
N SER A 249 19.97 6.59 0.41
CA SER A 249 19.12 7.61 -0.19
C SER A 249 19.27 7.58 -1.71
N ILE A 250 18.14 7.58 -2.41
CA ILE A 250 18.02 7.66 -3.86
C ILE A 250 17.13 8.84 -4.29
N ALA A 251 17.00 9.86 -3.42
CA ALA A 251 16.16 11.02 -3.67
C ALA A 251 16.78 12.06 -4.61
N ASP A 252 18.07 11.94 -4.92
CA ASP A 252 18.79 12.90 -5.74
C ASP A 252 18.16 13.01 -7.14
N GLY A 253 17.85 14.24 -7.56
CA GLY A 253 17.18 14.53 -8.83
C GLY A 253 15.66 14.63 -8.76
N LEU A 254 15.03 14.25 -7.64
CA LEU A 254 13.60 14.51 -7.42
C LEU A 254 13.35 16.00 -7.13
N PRO A 255 12.17 16.54 -7.51
CA PRO A 255 11.81 17.93 -7.23
C PRO A 255 11.45 18.18 -5.74
N ALA A 256 11.13 17.10 -5.03
CA ALA A 256 10.91 17.07 -3.58
C ALA A 256 11.17 15.64 -3.08
N ASP A 257 11.64 15.51 -1.85
CA ASP A 257 11.97 14.23 -1.21
C ASP A 257 10.91 13.77 -0.20
N PHE A 258 9.89 14.60 0.06
CA PHE A 258 8.66 14.23 0.77
C PHE A 258 7.64 13.65 -0.22
N GLY A 259 6.91 12.63 0.20
CA GLY A 259 5.87 11.97 -0.59
C GLY A 259 5.21 10.88 0.25
N PHE A 260 4.22 10.15 -0.28
CA PHE A 260 3.63 9.01 0.45
C PHE A 260 3.81 7.66 -0.25
N PRO A 261 3.43 7.50 -1.53
CA PRO A 261 3.56 6.20 -2.17
C PRO A 261 4.97 5.97 -2.72
N VAL A 262 5.37 4.69 -2.73
CA VAL A 262 6.38 4.14 -3.62
C VAL A 262 5.82 2.85 -4.19
N VAL A 263 5.94 2.66 -5.51
CA VAL A 263 5.41 1.49 -6.24
C VAL A 263 6.52 0.96 -7.16
N VAL A 264 6.63 -0.35 -7.28
CA VAL A 264 7.56 -1.00 -8.22
C VAL A 264 6.82 -1.45 -9.47
N HIS A 265 7.50 -1.45 -10.61
CA HIS A 265 6.98 -2.10 -11.80
C HIS A 265 6.82 -3.60 -11.54
N PRO A 266 5.77 -4.27 -12.04
CA PRO A 266 5.53 -5.70 -11.78
C PRO A 266 6.57 -6.65 -12.41
N HIS A 267 7.20 -6.22 -13.52
CA HIS A 267 8.09 -7.06 -14.33
C HIS A 267 9.54 -6.57 -14.41
N GLU A 268 9.85 -5.42 -13.80
CA GLU A 268 11.16 -4.76 -13.92
C GLU A 268 11.66 -4.36 -12.52
N PRO A 269 12.57 -5.15 -11.90
CA PRO A 269 12.98 -4.97 -10.50
C PRO A 269 13.72 -3.69 -10.18
N ASP A 270 14.18 -2.98 -11.22
CA ASP A 270 14.94 -1.74 -11.09
C ASP A 270 14.08 -0.52 -11.45
N THR A 271 12.81 -0.75 -11.81
CA THR A 271 11.86 0.30 -12.16
C THR A 271 10.92 0.58 -10.99
N LEU A 272 10.89 1.83 -10.54
CA LEU A 272 10.02 2.30 -9.46
C LEU A 272 9.40 3.66 -9.78
N TYR A 273 8.31 3.94 -9.09
CA TYR A 273 7.51 5.14 -9.23
C TYR A 273 7.25 5.76 -7.85
N VAL A 274 7.35 7.08 -7.79
CA VAL A 274 6.98 7.90 -6.62
C VAL A 274 6.08 9.05 -7.02
N PHE A 275 5.40 9.65 -6.06
CA PHE A 275 4.58 10.85 -6.26
C PHE A 275 5.05 11.94 -5.28
N PRO A 276 6.02 12.79 -5.69
CA PRO A 276 6.59 13.81 -4.83
C PRO A 276 5.56 14.86 -4.42
N LEU A 277 5.59 15.25 -3.16
CA LEU A 277 4.80 16.34 -2.59
C LEU A 277 5.74 17.33 -1.90
N GLY A 278 5.33 18.58 -1.77
CA GLY A 278 5.99 19.50 -0.86
C GLY A 278 5.90 19.01 0.59
N GLY A 279 6.90 19.40 1.40
CA GLY A 279 6.95 19.08 2.82
C GLY A 279 6.03 19.98 3.67
N ALA A 280 6.52 20.43 4.83
CA ALA A 280 5.75 21.24 5.78
C ALA A 280 5.15 22.54 5.20
N GLY A 281 5.74 23.09 4.12
CA GLY A 281 5.28 24.29 3.44
C GLY A 281 4.07 24.09 2.50
N GLY A 282 3.66 22.85 2.23
CA GLY A 282 2.51 22.54 1.37
C GLY A 282 2.50 21.08 0.91
N ARG A 283 1.63 20.25 1.50
CA ARG A 283 1.51 18.80 1.20
C ARG A 283 0.73 18.52 -0.09
N TYR A 284 1.16 19.13 -1.18
CA TYR A 284 0.66 18.95 -2.54
C TYR A 284 1.87 18.93 -3.50
N PRO A 285 1.72 18.44 -4.74
CA PRO A 285 2.83 18.36 -5.68
C PRO A 285 3.52 19.70 -5.90
N PRO A 286 4.85 19.71 -6.12
CA PRO A 286 5.56 20.91 -6.57
C PRO A 286 4.82 21.62 -7.71
N GLU A 287 4.74 22.95 -7.63
CA GLU A 287 4.05 23.80 -8.61
C GLU A 287 2.53 23.53 -8.76
N GLY A 288 1.94 22.67 -7.91
CA GLY A 288 0.55 22.22 -8.08
C GLY A 288 0.36 21.38 -9.34
N ARG A 289 1.39 20.65 -9.79
CA ARG A 289 1.35 19.82 -11.00
C ARG A 289 1.38 18.34 -10.61
N ALA A 290 0.31 17.59 -10.88
CA ALA A 290 0.29 16.16 -10.60
C ALA A 290 1.29 15.46 -11.53
N ARG A 291 2.38 14.92 -10.98
CA ARG A 291 3.43 14.22 -11.72
C ARG A 291 3.87 12.99 -10.96
N VAL A 292 3.91 11.86 -11.66
CA VAL A 292 4.60 10.65 -11.19
C VAL A 292 6.05 10.78 -11.61
N TRP A 293 6.97 10.37 -10.74
CA TRP A 293 8.40 10.32 -11.08
C TRP A 293 8.84 8.88 -11.13
N CYS A 294 9.51 8.51 -12.23
CA CYS A 294 9.97 7.16 -12.51
C CYS A 294 11.49 7.10 -12.50
N SER A 295 12.03 6.09 -11.85
CA SER A 295 13.40 5.64 -12.09
C SER A 295 13.34 4.26 -12.74
N ARG A 296 14.22 4.01 -13.71
CA ARG A 296 14.39 2.72 -14.40
C ARG A 296 15.75 2.08 -14.09
N ASP A 297 16.48 2.64 -13.13
CA ASP A 297 17.86 2.30 -12.77
C ASP A 297 18.04 2.22 -11.24
N ALA A 298 16.99 1.76 -10.55
CA ALA A 298 16.95 1.57 -9.10
C ALA A 298 17.30 2.83 -8.29
N GLY A 299 16.86 3.99 -8.78
CA GLY A 299 16.96 5.29 -8.12
C GLY A 299 18.22 6.09 -8.45
N ALA A 300 19.01 5.69 -9.45
CA ALA A 300 20.19 6.46 -9.86
C ALA A 300 19.85 7.71 -10.68
N SER A 301 18.74 7.67 -11.43
CA SER A 301 18.19 8.82 -12.13
C SER A 301 16.65 8.76 -12.17
N TRP A 302 16.03 9.93 -12.34
CA TRP A 302 14.58 10.08 -12.33
C TRP A 302 14.07 10.87 -13.54
N THR A 303 12.90 10.47 -14.03
CA THR A 303 12.18 11.10 -15.15
C THR A 303 10.77 11.48 -14.70
N GLU A 304 10.35 12.70 -15.04
CA GLU A 304 8.97 13.17 -14.83
C GLU A 304 8.02 12.50 -15.83
N LEU A 305 6.93 11.91 -15.32
CA LEU A 305 5.83 11.33 -16.10
C LEU A 305 4.52 12.04 -15.76
N GLY A 306 3.84 12.60 -16.77
CA GLY A 306 2.63 13.38 -16.50
C GLY A 306 1.79 13.80 -17.69
N GLU A 307 2.01 13.22 -18.88
CA GLU A 307 1.13 13.49 -20.01
C GLU A 307 -0.30 13.02 -19.68
N GLY A 308 -1.27 13.95 -19.70
CA GLY A 308 -2.66 13.68 -19.32
C GLY A 308 -2.99 13.83 -17.83
N LEU A 309 -1.99 14.04 -16.96
CA LEU A 309 -2.22 14.44 -15.57
C LEU A 309 -2.48 15.96 -15.46
N PRO A 310 -3.31 16.39 -14.49
CA PRO A 310 -3.72 17.79 -14.40
C PRO A 310 -2.62 18.69 -13.81
N ASP A 311 -2.64 19.95 -14.24
CA ASP A 311 -2.11 21.07 -13.47
C ASP A 311 -3.21 21.63 -12.54
N GLY A 312 -2.83 22.43 -11.53
CA GLY A 312 -3.79 22.92 -10.52
C GLY A 312 -4.22 21.85 -9.51
N PHE A 313 -3.36 20.87 -9.25
CA PHE A 313 -3.56 19.76 -8.33
C PHE A 313 -3.01 20.11 -6.94
N PHE A 314 -3.88 20.52 -6.02
CA PHE A 314 -3.52 20.95 -4.66
C PHE A 314 -3.92 19.95 -3.57
N VAL A 315 -3.94 18.67 -3.92
CA VAL A 315 -4.20 17.56 -3.00
C VAL A 315 -3.03 16.58 -3.00
N GLY A 316 -2.97 15.70 -2.00
CA GLY A 316 -1.98 14.62 -1.95
C GLY A 316 -2.50 13.34 -2.61
N VAL A 317 -1.56 12.46 -2.98
CA VAL A 317 -1.79 11.03 -3.20
C VAL A 317 -1.24 10.30 -1.98
N LEU A 318 -2.08 9.53 -1.29
CA LEU A 318 -1.68 8.83 -0.06
C LEU A 318 -0.89 7.54 -0.35
N ARG A 319 -0.33 6.96 0.72
CA ARG A 319 0.59 5.81 0.74
C ARG A 319 0.12 4.64 -0.13
N ASP A 320 -1.17 4.35 -0.05
CA ASP A 320 -1.81 3.25 -0.76
C ASP A 320 -2.73 3.70 -1.89
N ALA A 321 -2.80 5.00 -2.14
CA ALA A 321 -3.56 5.59 -3.25
C ALA A 321 -2.75 5.62 -4.56
N MET A 322 -1.73 4.77 -4.68
CA MET A 322 -1.03 4.48 -5.93
C MET A 322 -0.74 2.98 -6.01
N CYS A 323 -0.93 2.37 -7.18
CA CYS A 323 -0.59 0.97 -7.41
C CYS A 323 -0.26 0.69 -8.89
N ALA A 324 0.33 -0.48 -9.14
CA ALA A 324 0.47 -1.06 -10.47
C ALA A 324 -0.42 -2.30 -10.60
N ASP A 325 -0.87 -2.61 -11.81
CA ASP A 325 -1.41 -3.94 -12.14
C ASP A 325 -0.28 -4.87 -12.63
N ASP A 326 -0.62 -6.09 -13.03
CA ASP A 326 0.29 -7.14 -13.50
C ASP A 326 0.10 -7.51 -14.98
N HIS A 327 -0.57 -6.67 -15.78
CA HIS A 327 -0.62 -6.85 -17.23
C HIS A 327 0.79 -6.79 -17.85
N ALA A 328 0.97 -7.38 -19.04
CA ALA A 328 2.27 -7.39 -19.73
C ALA A 328 2.81 -5.97 -20.02
N SER A 329 1.91 -5.05 -20.42
CA SER A 329 2.16 -3.61 -20.32
C SER A 329 1.58 -3.15 -18.98
N ALA A 330 2.46 -2.86 -18.02
CA ALA A 330 2.03 -2.52 -16.67
C ALA A 330 1.14 -1.28 -16.67
N GLY A 331 -0.01 -1.38 -16.01
CA GLY A 331 -0.84 -0.22 -15.73
C GLY A 331 -0.40 0.44 -14.43
N LEU A 332 -0.59 1.76 -14.35
CA LEU A 332 -0.40 2.54 -13.12
C LEU A 332 -1.67 3.31 -12.80
N TYR A 333 -1.98 3.39 -11.51
CA TYR A 333 -3.21 4.00 -11.00
C TYR A 333 -2.88 4.95 -9.87
N ILE A 334 -3.45 6.16 -9.88
CA ILE A 334 -3.34 7.12 -8.79
C ILE A 334 -4.72 7.62 -8.36
N GLY A 335 -4.94 7.70 -7.06
CA GLY A 335 -6.13 8.27 -6.43
C GLY A 335 -5.79 9.55 -5.69
N GLY A 336 -6.42 10.65 -6.09
CA GLY A 336 -6.28 11.94 -5.42
C GLY A 336 -7.28 12.12 -4.29
N ARG A 337 -6.88 12.84 -3.23
CA ARG A 337 -7.79 13.21 -2.12
C ARG A 337 -8.96 14.11 -2.56
N ASN A 338 -8.93 14.60 -3.81
CA ASN A 338 -10.02 15.34 -4.45
C ASN A 338 -11.11 14.42 -5.04
N GLY A 339 -11.03 13.10 -4.86
CA GLY A 339 -12.07 12.18 -5.34
C GLY A 339 -11.92 11.73 -6.79
N SER A 340 -10.77 12.01 -7.41
CA SER A 340 -10.50 11.62 -8.79
C SER A 340 -9.45 10.51 -8.85
N VAL A 341 -9.59 9.63 -9.83
CA VAL A 341 -8.66 8.52 -10.08
C VAL A 341 -8.20 8.57 -11.54
N TRP A 342 -6.90 8.45 -11.73
CA TRP A 342 -6.27 8.39 -13.05
C TRP A 342 -5.63 7.02 -13.26
N ALA A 343 -5.63 6.58 -14.51
CA ALA A 343 -4.96 5.37 -14.95
C ALA A 343 -4.05 5.64 -16.16
N SER A 344 -2.96 4.91 -16.20
CA SER A 344 -2.08 4.71 -17.34
C SER A 344 -2.08 3.21 -17.66
N ALA A 345 -2.06 2.86 -18.96
CA ALA A 345 -1.96 1.47 -19.43
C ALA A 345 -0.57 1.15 -20.04
N ASP A 346 0.36 2.10 -19.96
CA ASP A 346 1.64 2.16 -20.64
C ASP A 346 2.77 2.55 -19.67
N ALA A 347 2.77 1.97 -18.47
CA ALA A 347 3.82 2.17 -17.46
C ALA A 347 4.06 3.64 -17.06
N GLY A 348 3.00 4.44 -17.08
CA GLY A 348 2.99 5.84 -16.65
C GLY A 348 3.29 6.86 -17.74
N GLU A 349 3.51 6.44 -18.99
CA GLU A 349 3.84 7.37 -20.08
C GLU A 349 2.66 8.30 -20.40
N THR A 350 1.43 7.77 -20.49
CA THR A 350 0.21 8.58 -20.68
C THR A 350 -0.89 8.24 -19.69
N TRP A 351 -1.64 9.26 -19.27
CA TRP A 351 -2.66 9.17 -18.22
C TRP A 351 -4.02 9.65 -18.71
N ARG A 352 -5.08 9.05 -18.15
CA ARG A 352 -6.47 9.51 -18.28
C ARG A 352 -7.19 9.46 -16.95
N SER A 353 -8.08 10.41 -16.72
CA SER A 353 -9.04 10.32 -15.61
C SER A 353 -10.06 9.24 -15.92
N ILE A 354 -10.24 8.28 -15.03
CA ILE A 354 -11.18 7.15 -15.22
C ILE A 354 -12.43 7.23 -14.34
N VAL A 355 -12.36 7.98 -13.23
CA VAL A 355 -13.52 8.33 -12.40
C VAL A 355 -13.24 9.62 -11.62
N THR A 356 -14.27 10.45 -11.44
CA THR A 356 -14.23 11.71 -10.68
C THR A 356 -15.36 11.76 -9.67
N ASP A 357 -15.35 12.79 -8.82
CA ASP A 357 -16.42 13.11 -7.88
C ASP A 357 -16.71 12.01 -6.84
N LEU A 358 -15.71 11.17 -6.55
CA LEU A 358 -15.73 10.27 -5.41
C LEU A 358 -15.43 11.03 -4.11
N PRO A 359 -15.72 10.42 -2.95
CA PRO A 359 -15.12 10.88 -1.70
C PRO A 359 -13.59 10.79 -1.75
N ASP A 360 -12.96 11.42 -0.76
CA ASP A 360 -11.52 11.42 -0.53
C ASP A 360 -10.90 10.01 -0.68
N VAL A 361 -10.13 9.80 -1.75
CA VAL A 361 -9.52 8.50 -2.11
C VAL A 361 -8.30 8.26 -1.22
N VAL A 362 -8.30 7.12 -0.52
CA VAL A 362 -7.27 6.77 0.46
C VAL A 362 -6.47 5.53 0.08
N CYS A 363 -7.04 4.64 -0.74
CA CYS A 363 -6.29 3.53 -1.34
C CYS A 363 -6.82 3.12 -2.71
N VAL A 364 -5.95 2.53 -3.52
CA VAL A 364 -6.28 1.88 -4.79
C VAL A 364 -5.54 0.55 -4.92
N ARG A 365 -6.18 -0.45 -5.54
CA ARG A 365 -5.57 -1.75 -5.89
C ARG A 365 -6.09 -2.26 -7.20
N ALA A 366 -5.18 -2.69 -8.08
CA ALA A 366 -5.53 -3.24 -9.37
C ALA A 366 -4.85 -4.59 -9.60
N ALA A 367 -5.47 -5.43 -10.42
CA ALA A 367 -4.85 -6.62 -10.99
C ALA A 367 -5.55 -6.99 -12.31
N SER A 368 -4.82 -7.72 -13.15
CA SER A 368 -5.37 -8.44 -14.28
C SER A 368 -6.07 -9.72 -13.83
N PHE A 369 -7.05 -10.19 -14.59
CA PHE A 369 -7.70 -11.48 -14.41
C PHE A 369 -8.27 -12.05 -15.71
#